data_AF-A0A811QDT8-F1
#
_entry.id   AF-A0A811QDT8-F1
#
_cell.length_a   1.000
_cell.length_b   1.000
_cell.length_c   1.000
_cell.angle_alpha   90.00
_cell.angle_beta   90.00
_cell.angle_gamma   90.00
#
_symmetry.space_group_name_H-M   'P 1'
#
loop_
_entity.id
_entity.type
_entity.pdbx_description
1 polymer ?
#
loop_
_entity_poly.entity_id
_entity_poly.type
_entity_poly.pdbx_seq_one_letter_code
_entity_poly.pdbx_strand_id
1 'polypeptide(L)'
;MEITAAQEQKKRLTVADQAEEEEEEVAEVDDCFGVEASEFRDTWNRRYSGYCGCFQDTNRSRLDAFAHKLKIPNKRFTYKKPHDRASPRTTLQVFPLKIAKLRLGIQWPLQVFGMVAIRDCLHHNRNIIFDRPRDNCQIVTRQKVPSE
;
A
#
# COMPACT_ATOMS: atom_id res chain seq x y z
N MET A 1 57.27 -18.06 11.78
CA MET A 1 55.90 -17.72 12.23
C MET A 1 55.22 -16.87 11.14
N GLU A 2 55.09 -17.38 9.92
CA GLU A 2 54.55 -16.59 8.78
C GLU A 2 53.44 -17.32 8.01
N ILE A 3 53.19 -18.60 8.31
CA ILE A 3 52.26 -19.44 7.55
C ILE A 3 50.80 -19.19 7.95
N THR A 4 50.54 -18.70 9.17
CA THR A 4 49.17 -18.50 9.70
C THR A 4 48.50 -17.23 9.17
N ALA A 5 49.24 -16.12 9.06
CA ALA A 5 48.69 -14.84 8.62
C ALA A 5 48.20 -14.88 7.14
N ALA A 6 48.93 -15.56 6.26
CA ALA A 6 48.54 -15.70 4.86
C ALA A 6 47.27 -16.56 4.68
N GLN A 7 47.07 -17.57 5.52
CA GLN A 7 45.86 -18.40 5.51
C GLN A 7 44.63 -17.66 6.05
N GLU A 8 44.84 -16.82 7.07
CA GLU A 8 43.77 -16.01 7.67
C GLU A 8 43.33 -14.88 6.72
N GLN A 9 44.28 -14.27 6.01
CA GLN A 9 43.98 -13.26 5.00
C GLN A 9 43.29 -13.86 3.78
N LYS A 10 43.69 -15.07 3.36
CA LYS A 10 42.99 -15.82 2.30
C LYS A 10 41.57 -16.22 2.71
N LYS A 11 41.36 -16.58 4.00
CA LYS A 11 40.01 -16.81 4.56
C LYS A 11 39.15 -15.54 4.60
N ARG A 12 39.74 -14.39 4.94
CA ARG A 12 39.05 -13.09 4.97
C ARG A 12 38.65 -12.60 3.58
N LEU A 13 39.52 -12.80 2.58
CA LEU A 13 39.21 -12.50 1.18
C LEU A 13 38.08 -13.40 0.67
N THR A 14 38.10 -14.70 0.95
CA THR A 14 37.00 -15.61 0.53
C THR A 14 35.66 -15.31 1.21
N VAL A 15 35.66 -14.79 2.45
CA VAL A 15 34.43 -14.41 3.16
C VAL A 15 33.91 -13.04 2.69
N ALA A 16 34.80 -12.12 2.31
CA ALA A 16 34.42 -10.83 1.73
C ALA A 16 33.82 -10.99 0.33
N ASP A 17 34.39 -11.85 -0.51
CA ASP A 17 33.86 -12.14 -1.85
C ASP A 17 32.52 -12.89 -1.79
N GLN A 18 32.28 -13.69 -0.74
CA GLN A 18 30.99 -14.38 -0.50
C GLN A 18 29.90 -13.48 0.09
N ALA A 19 30.21 -12.24 0.49
CA ALA A 19 29.24 -11.30 1.06
C ALA A 19 28.65 -10.32 0.03
N GLU A 20 29.19 -10.26 -1.19
CA GLU A 20 28.76 -9.32 -2.24
C GLU A 20 27.95 -9.96 -3.39
N GLU A 21 27.79 -11.29 -3.42
CA GLU A 21 26.93 -12.01 -4.38
C GLU A 21 25.85 -12.83 -3.67
N GLU A 22 25.00 -12.17 -2.89
CA GLU A 22 23.60 -12.63 -2.80
C GLU A 22 22.87 -12.02 -4.00
N GLU A 23 23.10 -12.57 -5.21
CA GLU A 23 22.13 -12.44 -6.28
C GLU A 23 20.85 -13.11 -5.77
N GLU A 24 19.92 -12.27 -5.30
CA GLU A 24 18.54 -12.65 -5.00
C GLU A 24 17.99 -13.27 -6.29
N GLU A 25 17.98 -14.60 -6.38
CA GLU A 25 17.36 -15.34 -7.48
C GLU A 25 15.88 -14.91 -7.50
N VAL A 26 15.56 -13.96 -8.38
CA VAL A 26 14.20 -13.49 -8.57
C VAL A 26 13.49 -14.60 -9.30
N ALA A 27 12.98 -15.59 -8.56
CA ALA A 27 12.02 -16.54 -9.08
C ALA A 27 10.97 -15.73 -9.85
N GLU A 28 10.67 -16.10 -11.10
CA GLU A 28 9.56 -15.51 -11.83
C GLU A 28 8.28 -15.83 -11.05
N VAL A 29 7.93 -14.92 -10.14
CA VAL A 29 6.68 -14.99 -9.42
C VAL A 29 5.62 -14.69 -10.47
N ASP A 30 4.86 -15.72 -10.84
CA ASP A 30 3.62 -15.57 -11.60
C ASP A 30 2.80 -14.44 -10.94
N ASP A 31 2.80 -13.26 -11.56
CA ASP A 31 2.18 -12.04 -11.03
C ASP A 31 0.68 -12.09 -11.28
N CYS A 32 0.05 -13.14 -10.75
CA CYS A 32 -1.38 -13.37 -10.85
C CYS A 32 -2.17 -12.18 -10.29
N PHE A 33 -1.61 -11.48 -9.29
CA PHE A 33 -2.17 -10.24 -8.75
C PHE A 33 -2.04 -9.05 -9.71
N GLY A 34 -0.94 -8.93 -10.44
CA GLY A 34 -0.77 -7.93 -11.49
C GLY A 34 -1.75 -8.13 -12.65
N VAL A 35 -1.95 -9.38 -13.07
CA VAL A 35 -2.97 -9.74 -14.08
C VAL A 35 -4.37 -9.35 -13.58
N GLU A 36 -4.74 -9.76 -12.36
CA GLU A 36 -6.02 -9.39 -11.75
C GLU A 36 -6.20 -7.86 -11.66
N ALA A 37 -5.15 -7.15 -11.24
CA ALA A 37 -5.17 -5.69 -11.14
C ALA A 37 -5.35 -5.01 -12.50
N SER A 38 -4.75 -5.57 -13.56
CA SER A 38 -4.85 -5.03 -14.92
C SER A 38 -6.28 -5.14 -15.48
N GLU A 39 -6.98 -6.24 -15.21
CA GLU A 39 -8.34 -6.50 -15.68
C GLU A 39 -9.42 -5.90 -14.78
N PHE A 40 -9.05 -5.47 -13.57
CA PHE A 40 -9.99 -5.04 -12.53
C PHE A 40 -10.96 -3.96 -13.03
N ARG A 41 -10.47 -3.00 -13.81
CA ARG A 41 -11.29 -1.90 -14.34
C ARG A 41 -12.39 -2.41 -15.26
N ASP A 42 -12.05 -3.28 -16.20
CA ASP A 42 -12.98 -3.79 -17.21
C ASP A 42 -13.99 -4.73 -16.57
N THR A 43 -13.51 -5.57 -15.66
CA THR A 43 -14.35 -6.45 -14.85
C THR A 43 -15.35 -5.66 -13.99
N TRP A 44 -14.91 -4.57 -13.36
CA TRP A 44 -15.79 -3.69 -12.59
C TRP A 44 -16.82 -3.01 -13.49
N ASN A 45 -16.39 -2.45 -14.63
CA ASN A 45 -17.28 -1.79 -15.58
C ASN A 45 -18.38 -2.72 -16.08
N ARG A 46 -18.00 -3.96 -16.43
CA ARG A 46 -18.95 -4.99 -16.89
C ARG A 46 -20.01 -5.32 -15.84
N ARG A 47 -19.64 -5.38 -14.56
CA ARG A 47 -20.55 -5.79 -13.48
C ARG A 47 -21.39 -4.65 -12.91
N TYR A 48 -20.83 -3.44 -12.81
CA TYR A 48 -21.39 -2.40 -11.94
C TYR A 48 -21.70 -1.08 -12.63
N SER A 49 -21.24 -0.84 -13.86
CA SER A 49 -21.40 0.49 -14.50
C SER A 49 -22.87 0.95 -14.59
N GLY A 50 -23.79 0.05 -14.91
CA GLY A 50 -25.22 0.34 -15.01
C GLY A 50 -25.90 0.70 -13.68
N TYR A 51 -25.34 0.28 -12.54
CA TYR A 51 -25.93 0.51 -11.21
C TYR A 51 -25.19 1.59 -10.42
N CYS A 52 -23.88 1.68 -10.60
CA CYS A 52 -22.99 2.43 -9.74
C CYS A 52 -22.40 3.68 -10.41
N GLY A 53 -22.50 3.79 -11.74
CA GLY A 53 -21.90 4.88 -12.51
C GLY A 53 -20.53 4.49 -13.06
N CYS A 54 -19.70 5.48 -13.38
CA CYS A 54 -18.41 5.28 -14.01
C CYS A 54 -17.36 4.73 -13.03
N PHE A 55 -16.35 4.01 -13.55
CA PHE A 55 -15.24 3.53 -12.72
C PHE A 55 -14.43 4.67 -12.08
N GLN A 56 -14.49 5.89 -12.60
CA GLN A 56 -13.83 7.03 -11.94
C GLN A 56 -14.72 7.69 -10.89
N ASP A 57 -15.96 7.26 -10.70
CA ASP A 57 -16.84 7.88 -9.73
C ASP A 57 -16.32 7.65 -8.32
N THR A 58 -16.32 8.74 -7.56
CA THR A 58 -15.89 8.75 -6.16
C THR A 58 -17.12 8.85 -5.27
N ASN A 59 -17.00 8.44 -4.01
CA ASN A 59 -18.09 8.71 -3.06
C ASN A 59 -18.30 10.21 -2.82
N ARG A 60 -17.36 11.08 -3.23
CA ARG A 60 -17.50 12.54 -3.17
C ARG A 60 -18.57 13.05 -4.14
N SER A 61 -18.67 12.51 -5.35
CA SER A 61 -19.61 13.02 -6.37
C SER A 61 -21.07 12.59 -6.15
N ARG A 62 -21.34 11.61 -5.29
CA ARG A 62 -22.70 11.14 -4.98
C ARG A 62 -23.26 11.72 -3.67
N LEU A 63 -22.44 12.45 -2.92
CA LEU A 63 -22.74 13.01 -1.59
C LEU A 63 -22.68 14.55 -1.58
N ASP A 64 -23.41 15.21 -2.47
CA ASP A 64 -23.79 16.61 -2.26
C ASP A 64 -25.30 16.60 -1.96
N ALA A 65 -25.74 16.83 -0.72
CA ALA A 65 -25.85 18.18 -0.19
C ALA A 65 -25.53 18.39 1.31
N PHE A 66 -25.07 17.37 2.06
CA PHE A 66 -24.89 17.53 3.52
C PHE A 66 -23.65 16.87 4.15
N ALA A 67 -22.87 16.10 3.40
CA ALA A 67 -21.71 15.40 3.96
C ALA A 67 -20.41 16.11 3.60
N HIS A 68 -20.16 17.25 4.26
CA HIS A 68 -18.86 17.89 4.24
C HIS A 68 -17.74 16.88 4.53
N LYS A 69 -16.81 16.80 3.57
CA LYS A 69 -15.37 16.60 3.77
C LYS A 69 -14.99 15.35 4.60
N LEU A 70 -14.56 14.32 3.88
CA LEU A 70 -13.76 13.20 4.38
C LEU A 70 -14.38 12.46 5.57
N LYS A 71 -15.22 11.48 5.28
CA LYS A 71 -15.41 10.31 6.14
C LYS A 71 -15.95 9.20 5.26
N ILE A 72 -15.16 8.15 5.05
CA ILE A 72 -15.74 6.84 4.78
C ILE A 72 -16.78 6.66 5.90
N PRO A 73 -18.09 6.64 5.61
CA PRO A 73 -19.08 6.54 6.65
C PRO A 73 -18.77 5.28 7.45
N ASN A 74 -18.85 5.37 8.77
CA ASN A 74 -18.76 4.20 9.63
C ASN A 74 -19.75 3.16 9.08
N LYS A 75 -19.24 2.01 8.69
CA LYS A 75 -20.09 0.95 8.15
C LYS A 75 -21.09 0.55 9.24
N ARG A 76 -22.37 0.46 8.88
CA ARG A 76 -23.44 0.07 9.81
C ARG A 76 -23.03 -1.22 10.53
N PHE A 77 -23.33 -1.31 11.83
CA PHE A 77 -23.08 -2.48 12.70
C PHE A 77 -21.62 -2.74 13.14
N THR A 78 -20.70 -1.78 13.01
CA THR A 78 -19.37 -1.90 13.65
C THR A 78 -19.42 -1.81 15.18
N TYR A 79 -20.49 -1.25 15.76
CA TYR A 79 -20.64 -1.04 17.21
C TYR A 79 -21.93 -1.65 17.81
N LYS A 80 -22.95 -1.95 17.00
CA LYS A 80 -24.23 -2.51 17.46
C LYS A 80 -24.39 -3.94 16.93
N LYS A 81 -24.96 -4.84 17.74
CA LYS A 81 -25.27 -6.21 17.32
C LYS A 81 -26.07 -6.18 16.00
N PRO A 82 -25.69 -7.00 15.01
CA PRO A 82 -26.46 -7.12 13.79
C PRO A 82 -27.85 -7.69 14.07
N HIS A 83 -28.82 -7.40 13.19
CA HIS A 83 -30.07 -8.14 13.17
C HIS A 83 -29.81 -9.61 12.80
N ASP A 84 -30.68 -10.53 13.21
CA ASP A 84 -30.58 -11.99 13.01
C ASP A 84 -30.40 -12.45 11.54
N ARG A 85 -30.52 -11.53 10.56
CA ARG A 85 -30.35 -11.79 9.13
C ARG A 85 -29.15 -11.08 8.50
N ALA A 86 -28.25 -10.51 9.30
CA ALA A 86 -27.06 -9.87 8.78
C ALA A 86 -26.02 -10.93 8.38
N SER A 87 -25.47 -10.80 7.19
CA SER A 87 -24.31 -11.57 6.73
C SER A 87 -23.04 -10.72 6.86
N PRO A 88 -21.90 -11.30 7.25
CA PRO A 88 -20.62 -10.60 7.17
C PRO A 88 -20.36 -10.17 5.72
N ARG A 89 -19.75 -9.00 5.57
CA ARG A 89 -19.39 -8.42 4.28
C ARG A 89 -17.93 -8.02 4.36
N THR A 90 -17.17 -8.34 3.32
CA THR A 90 -15.76 -7.96 3.26
C THR A 90 -15.64 -6.44 3.26
N THR A 91 -15.07 -5.89 4.32
CA THR A 91 -14.85 -4.46 4.48
C THR A 91 -13.36 -4.15 4.49
N LEU A 92 -13.02 -2.90 4.25
CA LEU A 92 -11.65 -2.42 4.40
C LEU A 92 -11.26 -2.34 5.88
N GLN A 93 -10.03 -2.76 6.18
CA GLN A 93 -9.31 -2.43 7.40
C GLN A 93 -8.05 -1.62 7.05
N VAL A 94 -7.81 -0.52 7.78
CA VAL A 94 -6.61 0.31 7.60
C VAL A 94 -5.63 -0.02 8.71
N PHE A 95 -4.40 -0.33 8.34
CA PHE A 95 -3.31 -0.60 9.27
C PHE A 95 -2.24 0.48 9.18
N PRO A 96 -1.68 0.93 10.32
CA PRO A 96 -0.50 1.78 10.31
C PRO A 96 0.70 0.95 9.85
N LEU A 97 1.46 1.49 8.90
CA LEU A 97 2.72 0.91 8.44
C LEU A 97 3.88 1.79 8.90
N LYS A 98 4.98 1.16 9.27
CA LYS A 98 6.24 1.84 9.58
C LYS A 98 7.25 1.54 8.48
N ILE A 99 7.91 2.59 7.98
CA ILE A 99 8.99 2.43 7.01
C ILE A 99 10.22 1.92 7.77
N ALA A 100 10.60 0.67 7.51
CA ALA A 100 11.73 0.03 8.18
C ALA A 100 13.09 0.49 7.63
N LYS A 101 13.24 0.54 6.29
CA LYS A 101 14.47 0.94 5.60
C LYS A 101 14.14 1.53 4.24
N LEU A 102 14.91 2.55 3.83
CA LEU A 102 14.90 3.07 2.47
C LEU A 102 15.99 2.37 1.64
N ARG A 103 15.69 2.01 0.40
CA ARG A 103 16.63 1.40 -0.56
C ARG A 103 16.80 2.32 -1.78
N LEU A 104 17.70 1.96 -2.70
CA LEU A 104 17.84 2.61 -4.02
C LEU A 104 18.17 4.12 -3.97
N GLY A 105 18.98 4.53 -2.98
CA GLY A 105 19.39 5.94 -2.85
C GLY A 105 18.29 6.90 -2.39
N ILE A 106 17.11 6.39 -2.01
CA ILE A 106 16.02 7.21 -1.49
C ILE A 106 16.40 7.73 -0.10
N GLN A 107 16.32 9.05 0.09
CA GLN A 107 16.65 9.71 1.34
C GLN A 107 15.45 10.46 1.93
N TRP A 108 15.49 10.68 3.24
CA TRP A 108 14.53 11.55 3.93
C TRP A 108 14.83 13.02 3.62
N PRO A 109 13.80 13.89 3.53
CA PRO A 109 12.38 13.60 3.65
C PRO A 109 11.77 12.99 2.37
N LEU A 110 10.77 12.12 2.53
CA LEU A 110 10.06 11.54 1.39
C LEU A 110 9.00 12.53 0.90
N GLN A 111 8.99 12.78 -0.41
CA GLN A 111 7.93 13.50 -1.09
C GLN A 111 6.94 12.49 -1.67
N VAL A 112 5.77 12.36 -1.02
CA VAL A 112 4.73 11.41 -1.44
C VAL A 112 3.65 12.16 -2.21
N PHE A 113 3.40 11.75 -3.44
CA PHE A 113 2.31 12.26 -4.28
C PHE A 113 1.62 11.09 -4.98
N GLY A 114 0.44 11.36 -5.54
CA GLY A 114 -0.42 10.39 -6.20
C GLY A 114 -1.75 10.25 -5.48
N MET A 115 -2.49 9.22 -5.88
CA MET A 115 -3.83 8.94 -5.37
C MET A 115 -3.91 7.47 -4.94
N VAL A 116 -4.35 7.25 -3.70
CA VAL A 116 -4.72 5.93 -3.20
C VAL A 116 -6.23 5.90 -3.05
N ALA A 117 -6.85 5.08 -3.88
CA ALA A 117 -8.29 4.87 -3.90
C ALA A 117 -8.58 3.38 -3.72
N ILE A 118 -9.62 3.10 -2.96
CA ILE A 118 -10.07 1.73 -2.68
C ILE A 118 -11.58 1.63 -2.90
N ARG A 119 -12.07 0.40 -3.01
CA ARG A 119 -13.50 0.10 -3.07
C ARG A 119 -13.82 -0.93 -2.01
N ASP A 120 -15.00 -0.81 -1.42
CA ASP A 120 -15.53 -1.85 -0.53
C ASP A 120 -16.76 -2.50 -1.18
N CYS A 121 -17.16 -3.68 -0.70
CA CYS A 121 -18.27 -4.41 -1.31
C CYS A 121 -19.65 -3.79 -1.05
N LEU A 122 -19.72 -2.70 -0.27
CA LEU A 122 -20.97 -2.01 0.07
C LEU A 122 -21.15 -0.73 -0.76
N HIS A 123 -20.06 -0.08 -1.16
CA HIS A 123 -20.05 1.10 -2.03
C HIS A 123 -19.03 0.90 -3.14
N HIS A 124 -19.54 0.70 -4.35
CA HIS A 124 -18.72 0.42 -5.54
C HIS A 124 -17.98 1.65 -6.08
N ASN A 125 -18.26 2.86 -5.56
CA ASN A 125 -17.52 4.07 -5.87
C ASN A 125 -16.20 4.12 -5.09
N ARG A 126 -15.24 4.88 -5.61
CA ARG A 126 -13.91 5.02 -4.99
C ARG A 126 -13.99 5.79 -3.67
N ASN A 127 -13.48 5.17 -2.60
CA ASN A 127 -13.08 5.86 -1.38
C ASN A 127 -11.64 6.34 -1.56
N ILE A 128 -11.45 7.65 -1.64
CA ILE A 128 -10.13 8.26 -1.76
C ILE A 128 -9.51 8.43 -0.37
N ILE A 129 -8.40 7.73 -0.09
CA ILE A 129 -7.69 7.78 1.20
C ILE A 129 -6.53 8.78 1.14
N PHE A 130 -5.87 8.85 -0.02
CA PHE A 130 -4.77 9.76 -0.27
C PHE A 130 -4.94 10.36 -1.66
N ASP A 131 -4.75 11.67 -1.79
CA ASP A 131 -4.84 12.39 -3.06
C ASP A 131 -4.02 13.67 -2.93
N ARG A 132 -2.81 13.63 -3.48
CA ARG A 132 -1.85 14.74 -3.46
C ARG A 132 -1.25 14.90 -4.85
N PRO A 133 -1.36 16.07 -5.47
CA PRO A 133 -0.71 16.32 -6.75
C PRO A 133 0.80 16.47 -6.55
N ARG A 134 1.56 16.34 -7.64
CA ARG A 134 3.04 16.34 -7.63
C ARG A 134 3.63 17.68 -7.17
N ASP A 135 2.94 18.78 -7.42
CA ASP A 135 3.31 20.14 -6.99
C ASP A 135 2.95 20.42 -5.52
N ASN A 136 2.20 19.54 -4.86
CA ASN A 136 1.81 19.66 -3.46
C ASN A 136 1.94 18.32 -2.72
N CYS A 137 3.12 17.73 -2.77
CA CYS A 137 3.47 16.47 -2.09
C CYS A 137 3.16 16.52 -0.58
N GLN A 138 2.88 15.35 0.00
CA GLN A 138 3.00 15.15 1.44
C GLN A 138 4.47 14.88 1.78
N ILE A 139 5.00 15.66 2.73
CA ILE A 139 6.37 15.48 3.23
C ILE A 139 6.32 14.52 4.43
N VAL A 140 6.98 13.37 4.30
CA VAL A 140 7.14 12.41 5.40
C VAL A 140 8.58 12.48 5.88
N THR A 141 8.78 12.67 7.18
CA THR A 141 10.09 12.76 7.82
C THR A 141 10.35 11.55 8.70
N ARG A 142 11.63 11.29 9.01
CA ARG A 142 12.00 10.28 9.98
C ARG A 142 11.58 10.72 11.37
N GLN A 143 10.80 9.90 12.07
CA GLN A 143 10.46 10.14 13.47
C GLN A 143 11.77 10.11 14.28
N LYS A 144 12.14 11.23 14.90
CA LYS A 144 13.26 11.25 15.86
C LYS A 144 12.75 10.57 17.12
N VAL A 145 13.30 9.41 17.46
CA VAL A 145 13.11 8.86 18.81
C VAL A 145 13.86 9.82 19.75
N PRO A 146 13.21 10.41 20.76
CA PRO A 146 13.91 11.23 21.75
C PRO A 146 14.99 10.37 22.41
N SER A 147 16.21 10.89 22.51
CA SER A 147 17.22 10.30 23.37
C SER A 147 16.76 10.48 24.83
N GLU A 148 16.50 9.37 25.51
CA GLU A 148 16.36 9.32 26.97
C GLU A 148 17.71 9.57 27.66
#